data_AF-A0A3G2L8M2-F1
#
_entry.id   AF-A0A3G2L8M2-F1
#
_cell.length_a   1.000
_cell.length_b   1.000
_cell.length_c   1.000
_cell.angle_alpha   90.00
_cell.angle_beta   90.00
_cell.angle_gamma   90.00
#
_symmetry.space_group_name_H-M   'P 1'
#
loop_
_entity.id
_entity.type
_entity.pdbx_description
1 polymer ?
#
loop_
_entity_poly.entity_id
_entity_poly.type
_entity_poly.pdbx_seq_one_letter_code
_entity_poly.pdbx_strand_id
1 'polypeptide(L)' 'MLNFDWASDIPQETAKMIFFGLYLVIGAFVMLLPNEYIYEGVPKEERFWYNNLKIWSAVVLGILATVYYLF' A
#
# COMPACT_ATOMS: atom_id res chain seq x y z
N MET A 1 -14.63 17.16 -14.72
CA MET A 1 -14.85 15.88 -14.01
C MET A 1 -14.31 14.77 -14.88
N LEU A 2 -13.61 13.80 -14.31
CA LEU A 2 -13.23 12.58 -15.03
C LEU A 2 -14.53 11.83 -15.41
N ASN A 3 -14.67 11.43 -16.68
CA ASN A 3 -15.82 10.64 -17.14
C ASN A 3 -15.56 9.17 -16.78
N PHE A 4 -16.44 8.58 -15.98
CA PHE A 4 -16.40 7.18 -15.56
C PHE A 4 -17.59 6.36 -16.08
N ASP A 5 -18.36 6.88 -17.04
CA ASP A 5 -19.50 6.17 -17.63
C ASP A 5 -19.06 4.86 -18.30
N TRP A 6 -17.82 4.81 -18.82
CA TRP A 6 -17.23 3.59 -19.38
C TRP A 6 -17.01 2.48 -18.34
N ALA A 7 -17.02 2.83 -17.05
CA ALA A 7 -16.81 1.92 -15.93
C ALA A 7 -18.10 1.66 -15.13
N SER A 8 -19.24 2.23 -15.55
CA SER A 8 -20.50 2.15 -14.80
C SER A 8 -21.03 0.72 -14.65
N ASP A 9 -20.71 -0.13 -15.62
CA ASP A 9 -21.16 -1.52 -15.66
C ASP A 9 -20.23 -2.47 -14.91
N ILE A 10 -19.14 -1.97 -14.32
CA ILE A 10 -18.22 -2.79 -13.54
C ILE A 10 -18.90 -3.19 -12.22
N PRO A 11 -19.04 -4.50 -11.94
CA PRO A 11 -19.58 -4.94 -10.67
C PRO A 11 -18.73 -4.45 -9.51
N GLN A 12 -19.37 -4.10 -8.39
CA GLN A 12 -18.67 -3.65 -7.17
C GLN A 12 -17.60 -4.66 -6.73
N GLU A 13 -17.86 -5.96 -6.87
CA GLU A 13 -16.89 -7.01 -6.58
C GLU A 13 -15.63 -6.92 -7.45
N THR A 14 -15.80 -6.67 -8.75
CA THR A 14 -14.67 -6.51 -9.67
C THR A 14 -13.89 -5.24 -9.34
N ALA A 15 -14.57 -4.15 -9.03
CA ALA A 15 -13.91 -2.92 -8.56
C ALA A 15 -13.10 -3.19 -7.28
N LYS A 16 -13.65 -3.93 -6.30
CA LYS A 16 -12.94 -4.33 -5.08
C LYS A 16 -11.67 -5.13 -5.38
N MET A 17 -11.76 -6.13 -6.25
CA MET A 17 -10.58 -6.91 -6.65
C MET A 17 -9.49 -6.05 -7.30
N ILE A 18 -9.86 -5.07 -8.13
CA ILE A 18 -8.91 -4.14 -8.74
C ILE A 18 -8.16 -3.35 -7.66
N PHE A 19 -8.87 -2.77 -6.68
CA PHE A 19 -8.24 -2.03 -5.59
C PHE A 19 -7.33 -2.91 -4.72
N PHE A 20 -7.76 -4.12 -4.37
CA PHE A 20 -6.91 -5.06 -3.64
C PHE A 20 -5.66 -5.44 -4.44
N GLY A 21 -5.80 -5.67 -5.75
CA GLY A 21 -4.67 -5.92 -6.64
C GLY A 21 -3.68 -4.76 -6.64
N LEU A 22 -4.16 -3.52 -6.72
CA LEU A 22 -3.32 -2.33 -6.64
C LEU A 22 -2.60 -2.22 -5.30
N TYR A 23 -3.27 -2.51 -4.18
CA TYR A 23 -2.63 -2.51 -2.85
C TYR A 23 -1.52 -3.56 -2.75
N LEU A 24 -1.72 -4.75 -3.31
CA LEU A 24 -0.69 -5.79 -3.38
C LEU A 24 0.51 -5.35 -4.24
N VAL A 25 0.26 -4.74 -5.40
CA VAL A 25 1.32 -4.22 -6.28
C VAL A 25 2.14 -3.14 -5.57
N ILE A 26 1.47 -2.19 -4.90
CA ILE A 26 2.15 -1.16 -4.11
C ILE A 26 2.97 -1.80 -2.98
N GLY A 27 2.40 -2.76 -2.26
CA GLY A 27 3.10 -3.52 -1.22
C GLY A 27 4.35 -4.21 -1.76
N ALA A 28 4.27 -4.85 -2.93
CA ALA A 28 5.41 -5.48 -3.58
C ALA A 28 6.51 -4.45 -3.92
N PHE A 29 6.15 -3.31 -4.50
CA PHE A 29 7.12 -2.25 -4.82
C PHE A 29 7.80 -1.69 -3.56
N VAL A 30 7.05 -1.50 -2.48
CA VAL A 30 7.64 -1.08 -1.20
C VAL A 30 8.64 -2.12 -0.69
N MET A 31 8.33 -3.41 -0.79
CA MET A 31 9.22 -4.47 -0.32
C MET A 31 10.51 -4.56 -1.15
N LEU A 32 10.46 -4.18 -2.42
CA LEU A 32 11.62 -4.13 -3.33
C LEU A 32 12.57 -2.96 -3.04
N LEU A 33 12.15 -1.92 -2.32
CA LEU A 33 13.04 -0.80 -1.97
C LEU A 33 14.24 -1.28 -1.15
N PRO A 34 15.49 -0.93 -1.49
CA PRO A 34 16.64 -1.32 -0.69
C PRO A 34 16.56 -0.73 0.73
N ASN A 35 16.94 -1.53 1.72
CA ASN A 35 16.83 -1.13 3.13
C ASN A 35 17.70 0.09 3.49
N GLU A 36 18.74 0.36 2.69
CA GLU A 36 19.63 1.50 2.87
C GLU A 36 18.90 2.84 2.72
N TYR A 37 17.97 2.94 1.75
CA TYR A 37 17.13 4.13 1.54
C TYR A 37 16.11 4.35 2.65
N ILE A 38 15.73 3.31 3.38
CA ILE A 38 14.76 3.42 4.49
C ILE A 38 15.36 4.19 5.66
N TYR A 39 16.67 4.02 5.89
CA TYR A 39 17.39 4.62 7.00
C TYR A 39 18.32 5.75 6.54
N GLU A 40 18.09 6.29 5.34
CA GLU A 40 18.86 7.42 4.82
C GLU A 40 18.66 8.62 5.75
N GLY A 41 19.77 9.21 6.21
CA GLY A 41 19.75 10.30 7.21
C GLY A 41 19.62 9.86 8.67
N VAL A 42 19.45 8.56 8.98
CA VAL A 42 19.33 8.05 10.36
C VAL A 42 20.66 7.44 10.84
N PRO A 43 21.25 7.94 11.95
CA PRO A 43 22.43 7.35 12.59
C PRO A 43 22.23 5.87 12.91
N LYS A 44 23.26 5.04 12.80
CA LYS A 44 23.12 3.57 12.93
C LYS A 44 22.54 3.15 14.28
N GLU A 45 22.99 3.82 15.33
CA GLU A 45 22.56 3.69 16.73
C GLU A 45 21.08 4.04 16.96
N GLU A 46 20.46 4.80 16.05
CA GLU A 46 19.05 5.21 16.10
C GLU A 46 18.17 4.44 15.11
N ARG A 47 18.72 3.43 14.42
CA ARG A 47 17.96 2.57 13.50
C ARG A 47 17.17 1.52 14.24
N PHE A 48 16.08 1.94 14.86
CA PHE A 48 15.14 1.02 15.48
C PHE A 48 14.24 0.34 14.45
N TRP A 49 13.72 -0.84 14.79
CA TRP A 49 12.85 -1.61 13.89
C TRP A 49 11.57 -0.85 13.52
N TYR A 50 11.02 -0.06 14.45
CA TYR A 50 9.82 0.74 14.22
C TYR A 50 10.08 1.96 13.32
N ASN A 51 11.34 2.31 13.03
CA ASN A 51 11.68 3.32 12.02
C ASN A 51 11.66 2.74 10.59
N ASN A 52 11.40 1.43 10.44
CA ASN A 52 11.36 0.79 9.14
C ASN A 52 10.10 1.17 8.37
N LEU A 53 10.26 2.03 7.36
CA LEU A 53 9.17 2.51 6.52
C LEU A 53 8.38 1.37 5.85
N LYS A 54 9.01 0.23 5.53
CA LYS A 54 8.30 -0.92 4.94
C LYS A 54 7.24 -1.50 5.87
N ILE A 55 7.54 -1.55 7.17
CA ILE A 55 6.57 -2.03 8.18
C ILE A 55 5.38 -1.09 8.21
N TRP A 56 5.62 0.21 8.24
CA TRP A 56 4.55 1.22 8.24
C TRP A 56 3.72 1.18 6.96
N SER A 57 4.35 1.05 5.79
CA SER A 57 3.62 0.89 4.54
C SER A 57 2.75 -0.36 4.53
N ALA A 58 3.27 -1.50 5.03
CA ALA A 58 2.48 -2.74 5.12
C ALA A 58 1.30 -2.59 6.08
N VAL A 59 1.49 -1.91 7.23
CA VAL A 59 0.42 -1.62 8.19
C VAL A 59 -0.66 -0.75 7.56
N VAL A 60 -0.29 0.34 6.89
CA VAL A 60 -1.25 1.24 6.22
C VAL A 60 -2.01 0.51 5.12
N LEU A 61 -1.33 -0.28 4.27
CA LEU A 61 -1.98 -1.09 3.24
C LEU A 61 -2.94 -2.13 3.85
N GLY A 62 -2.56 -2.75 4.97
CA GLY A 62 -3.41 -3.69 5.70
C GLY A 62 -4.67 -3.02 6.27
N ILE A 63 -4.54 -1.82 6.84
CA ILE A 63 -5.69 -1.02 7.30
C ILE A 63 -6.59 -0.66 6.13
N LEU A 64 -6.04 -0.14 5.03
CA LEU A 64 -6.80 0.21 3.83
C LEU A 64 -7.54 -1.00 3.26
N ALA A 65 -6.85 -2.13 3.13
CA ALA A 65 -7.47 -3.37 2.67
C ALA A 65 -8.59 -3.82 3.61
N THR A 66 -8.39 -3.74 4.93
CA THR A 66 -9.42 -4.13 5.92
C THR A 66 -10.65 -3.24 5.82
N VAL A 67 -10.47 -1.92 5.76
CA VAL A 67 -11.58 -0.96 5.60
C VAL A 67 -12.32 -1.23 4.29
N TYR A 68 -11.61 -1.43 3.18
CA TYR A 68 -12.21 -1.68 1.86
C TYR A 68 -12.87 -3.06 1.75
N TYR A 69 -12.47 -4.01 2.59
CA TYR A 69 -13.10 -5.31 2.70
C TYR A 69 -14.42 -5.23 3.47
N LEU A 70 -14.42 -4.52 4.60
CA LEU A 70 -15.57 -4.43 5.50
C LEU A 70 -16.68 -3.47 5.00
N PHE A 71 -16.31 -2.40 4.29
CA PHE A 71 -17.23 -1.39 3.76
C PHE A 71 -17.29 -1.44 2.22
#